data_AF-A0A0Q9JTF1-F1
#
_entry.id   AF-A0A0Q9JTF1-F1
#
_cell.length_a   1.000
_cell.length_b   1.000
_cell.length_c   1.000
_cell.angle_alpha   90.00
_cell.angle_beta   90.00
_cell.angle_gamma   90.00
#
_symmetry.space_group_name_H-M   'P 1'
#
loop_
_entity.id
_entity.type
_entity.pdbx_description
1 polymer ?
#
loop_
_entity_poly.entity_id
_entity_poly.type
_entity_poly.pdbx_seq_one_letter_code
_entity_poly.pdbx_strand_id
1 'polypeptide(L)'
;MLKVEGDSCRSGIVATVKNERGSMSLLAIGTLALVIIVSVYLFYFFTVFIEKRQAQNIADAASLTAVQTIREEYEEAMQDKAENEIQTFLLEYSELLKPAVPDTEEESPLPENGSEAEGGPSGSVIPPEPALKLEDLIGSSELRRLIEDETFDKEEHWLLVAKESYFADQFTARKNGELLYDVIRREAGKVEAVAREAIEANNGKAGGSLTFPLEGEPKFLLKATRTMKLDSIGFEKDIITGAAAGISSKEVPIDVSGKPPFTIYW
;
A
#
# COMPACT_ATOMS: atom_id res chain seq x y z
N MET A 1 -74.10 4.69 -91.21
CA MET A 1 -73.46 3.39 -90.94
C MET A 1 -72.03 3.68 -90.49
N LEU A 2 -71.75 3.51 -89.18
CA LEU A 2 -70.99 2.39 -88.59
C LEU A 2 -69.48 2.72 -88.57
N LYS A 3 -68.69 2.58 -87.50
CA LYS A 3 -68.91 2.07 -86.14
C LYS A 3 -67.65 2.48 -85.33
N VAL A 4 -67.81 2.93 -84.09
CA VAL A 4 -66.71 3.18 -83.15
C VAL A 4 -66.45 1.88 -82.39
N GLU A 5 -65.24 1.32 -82.51
CA GLU A 5 -64.67 0.24 -81.70
C GLU A 5 -63.23 0.69 -81.41
N GLY A 6 -62.70 0.68 -80.19
CA GLY A 6 -63.12 0.00 -78.98
C GLY A 6 -61.85 -0.43 -78.25
N ASP A 7 -61.79 -0.10 -76.97
CA ASP A 7 -60.72 -0.28 -76.00
C ASP A 7 -59.93 -1.60 -76.01
N SER A 8 -58.80 -1.54 -75.29
CA SER A 8 -58.42 -2.52 -74.25
C SER A 8 -57.20 -3.39 -74.56
N CYS A 9 -56.05 -2.94 -74.03
CA CYS A 9 -54.92 -3.80 -73.67
C CYS A 9 -54.24 -3.25 -72.41
N ARG A 10 -54.93 -3.34 -71.26
CA ARG A 10 -54.33 -3.32 -69.92
C ARG A 10 -54.93 -4.46 -69.10
N SER A 11 -54.42 -5.67 -69.31
CA SER A 11 -54.73 -6.87 -68.52
C SER A 11 -53.50 -7.79 -68.59
N GLY A 12 -52.88 -8.28 -67.52
CA GLY A 12 -53.21 -8.17 -66.11
C GLY A 12 -51.98 -8.53 -65.27
N ILE A 13 -51.63 -7.63 -64.35
CA ILE A 13 -50.70 -7.92 -63.23
C ILE A 13 -51.44 -7.77 -61.88
N VAL A 14 -52.78 -7.61 -61.89
CA VAL A 14 -53.57 -7.38 -60.68
C VAL A 14 -54.51 -8.56 -60.43
N ALA A 15 -53.95 -9.74 -60.18
CA ALA A 15 -54.74 -10.90 -59.76
C ALA A 15 -54.04 -11.76 -58.69
N THR A 16 -53.25 -11.12 -57.81
CA THR A 16 -52.64 -11.81 -56.65
C THR A 16 -52.76 -11.00 -55.36
N VAL A 17 -53.86 -10.25 -55.18
CA VAL A 17 -54.13 -9.46 -53.96
C VAL A 17 -55.46 -9.88 -53.31
N LYS A 18 -55.68 -11.19 -53.18
CA LYS A 18 -56.83 -11.73 -52.43
C LYS A 18 -56.41 -12.88 -51.53
N ASN A 19 -55.49 -12.62 -50.59
CA ASN A 19 -55.45 -13.34 -49.31
C ASN A 19 -54.60 -12.65 -48.21
N GLU A 20 -54.78 -11.35 -47.97
CA GLU A 20 -53.93 -10.61 -47.01
C GLU A 20 -54.22 -10.88 -45.52
N ARG A 21 -55.39 -11.43 -45.17
CA ARG A 21 -55.77 -11.71 -43.77
C ARG A 21 -54.96 -12.84 -43.10
N GLY A 22 -54.40 -13.78 -43.86
CA GLY A 22 -53.55 -14.85 -43.31
C GLY A 22 -52.08 -14.43 -43.16
N SER A 23 -51.62 -13.49 -43.96
CA SER A 23 -50.22 -13.04 -43.99
C SER A 23 -49.85 -12.23 -42.73
N MET A 24 -50.77 -11.40 -42.22
CA MET A 24 -50.52 -10.58 -41.04
C MET A 24 -50.32 -11.41 -39.76
N SER A 25 -51.08 -12.50 -39.59
CA SER A 25 -50.94 -13.39 -38.43
C SER A 25 -49.64 -14.19 -38.45
N LEU A 26 -49.20 -14.64 -39.63
CA LEU A 26 -47.92 -15.35 -39.78
C LEU A 26 -46.73 -14.41 -39.51
N LEU A 27 -46.79 -13.17 -39.98
CA LEU A 27 -45.79 -12.16 -39.69
C LEU A 27 -45.74 -11.86 -38.18
N ALA A 28 -46.90 -11.74 -37.52
CA ALA A 28 -46.97 -11.52 -36.08
C ALA A 28 -46.34 -12.67 -35.28
N ILE A 29 -46.64 -13.93 -35.64
CA ILE A 29 -46.04 -15.12 -35.01
C ILE A 29 -44.53 -15.15 -35.25
N GLY A 30 -44.08 -14.86 -36.48
CA GLY A 30 -42.66 -14.82 -36.82
C GLY A 30 -41.89 -13.76 -36.04
N THR A 31 -42.43 -12.55 -35.95
CA THR A 31 -41.84 -11.46 -35.16
C THR A 31 -41.82 -11.80 -33.68
N LEU A 32 -42.89 -12.40 -33.15
CA LEU A 32 -42.94 -12.82 -31.74
C LEU A 32 -41.91 -13.91 -31.44
N ALA A 33 -41.76 -14.91 -32.31
CA ALA A 33 -40.73 -15.94 -32.18
C ALA A 33 -39.32 -15.33 -32.24
N LEU A 34 -39.07 -14.39 -33.15
CA LEU A 34 -37.81 -13.66 -33.26
C LEU A 34 -37.51 -12.87 -31.98
N VAL A 35 -38.49 -12.15 -31.43
CA VAL A 35 -38.32 -11.40 -30.17
C VAL A 35 -37.97 -12.34 -29.02
N ILE A 36 -38.61 -13.51 -28.92
CA ILE A 36 -38.28 -14.50 -27.87
C ILE A 36 -36.83 -14.99 -28.02
N ILE A 37 -36.41 -15.36 -29.24
CA ILE A 37 -35.04 -15.84 -29.49
C ILE A 37 -34.02 -14.75 -29.15
N VAL A 38 -34.24 -13.52 -29.62
CA VAL A 38 -33.37 -12.38 -29.33
C VAL A 38 -33.35 -12.08 -27.83
N SER A 39 -34.49 -12.16 -27.14
CA SER A 39 -34.56 -11.95 -25.69
C SER A 39 -33.73 -12.99 -24.95
N VAL A 40 -33.91 -14.28 -25.24
CA VAL A 40 -33.14 -15.37 -24.62
C VAL A 40 -31.64 -15.20 -24.87
N TYR A 41 -31.26 -14.83 -26.10
CA TYR A 41 -29.87 -14.55 -26.46
C TYR A 41 -29.31 -13.37 -25.63
N LEU A 42 -30.02 -12.25 -25.57
CA LEU A 42 -29.60 -11.09 -24.78
C LEU A 42 -29.50 -11.41 -23.29
N PHE A 43 -30.47 -12.14 -22.72
CA PHE A 43 -30.42 -12.58 -21.33
C PHE A 43 -29.17 -13.41 -21.04
N TYR A 44 -28.82 -14.38 -21.89
CA TYR A 44 -27.61 -15.18 -21.74
C TYR A 44 -26.34 -14.31 -21.70
N PHE A 45 -26.21 -13.36 -22.63
CA PHE A 45 -25.07 -12.45 -22.65
C PHE A 45 -25.03 -11.55 -21.41
N PHE A 46 -26.17 -10.97 -21.01
CA PHE A 46 -26.24 -10.13 -19.82
C PHE A 46 -25.85 -10.87 -18.55
N THR A 47 -26.34 -12.11 -18.35
CA THR A 47 -25.94 -12.93 -17.20
C THR A 47 -24.43 -13.14 -17.17
N VAL A 48 -23.81 -13.53 -18.29
CA VAL A 48 -22.36 -13.73 -18.37
C VAL A 48 -21.58 -12.43 -18.11
N PHE A 49 -22.07 -11.28 -18.59
CA PHE A 49 -21.43 -9.99 -18.35
C PHE A 49 -21.55 -9.51 -16.90
N ILE A 50 -22.71 -9.71 -16.27
CA ILE A 50 -22.96 -9.35 -14.86
C ILE A 50 -22.05 -10.19 -13.95
N GLU A 51 -22.02 -11.51 -14.14
CA GLU A 51 -21.15 -12.41 -13.39
C GLU A 51 -19.67 -12.02 -13.52
N LYS A 52 -19.24 -11.67 -14.74
CA LYS A 52 -17.86 -11.20 -14.99
C LYS A 52 -17.53 -9.89 -14.27
N ARG A 53 -18.45 -8.92 -14.24
CA ARG A 53 -18.23 -7.65 -13.53
C ARG A 53 -18.25 -7.82 -12.02
N GLN A 54 -19.16 -8.64 -11.50
CA GLN A 54 -19.20 -8.96 -10.08
C GLN A 54 -17.89 -9.62 -9.64
N ALA A 55 -17.43 -10.66 -10.34
CA ALA A 55 -16.17 -11.32 -10.02
C ALA A 55 -14.96 -10.37 -10.04
N GLN A 56 -14.94 -9.39 -10.95
CA GLN A 56 -13.90 -8.36 -11.00
C GLN A 56 -13.94 -7.44 -9.79
N ASN A 57 -15.09 -6.87 -9.47
CA ASN A 57 -15.25 -5.98 -8.32
C ASN A 57 -14.85 -6.66 -7.00
N ILE A 58 -15.16 -7.96 -6.87
CA ILE A 58 -14.83 -8.75 -5.69
C ILE A 58 -13.32 -8.99 -5.58
N ALA A 59 -12.68 -9.35 -6.69
CA ALA A 59 -11.24 -9.53 -6.72
C ALA A 59 -10.50 -8.21 -6.42
N ASP A 60 -10.99 -7.10 -6.96
CA ASP A 60 -10.44 -5.77 -6.71
C ASP A 60 -10.58 -5.40 -5.23
N ALA A 61 -11.75 -5.63 -4.63
CA ALA A 61 -11.97 -5.41 -3.20
C ALA A 61 -11.00 -6.23 -2.34
N ALA A 62 -10.90 -7.54 -2.60
CA ALA A 62 -9.98 -8.42 -1.88
C ALA A 62 -8.51 -7.99 -2.03
N SER A 63 -8.11 -7.57 -3.23
CA SER A 63 -6.75 -7.08 -3.48
C SER A 63 -6.46 -5.76 -2.77
N LEU A 64 -7.44 -4.84 -2.73
CA LEU A 64 -7.31 -3.57 -2.05
C LEU A 64 -7.13 -3.79 -0.55
N THR A 65 -7.94 -4.67 0.05
CA THR A 65 -7.82 -5.00 1.47
C THR A 65 -6.49 -5.69 1.78
N ALA A 66 -6.06 -6.65 0.95
CA ALA A 66 -4.75 -7.29 1.07
C ALA A 66 -3.59 -6.27 1.05
N VAL A 67 -3.61 -5.32 0.11
CA VAL A 67 -2.58 -4.28 -0.01
C VAL A 67 -2.64 -3.30 1.17
N GLN A 68 -3.84 -2.98 1.68
CA GLN A 68 -4.01 -2.14 2.87
C GLN A 68 -3.40 -2.81 4.10
N THR A 69 -3.68 -4.09 4.34
CA THR A 69 -3.08 -4.83 5.46
C THR A 69 -1.57 -4.89 5.34
N ILE A 70 -1.02 -5.17 4.14
CA ILE A 70 0.44 -5.15 3.94
C ILE A 70 1.04 -3.78 4.27
N ARG A 71 0.35 -2.70 3.86
CA ARG A 71 0.82 -1.35 4.12
C ARG A 71 0.83 -1.04 5.62
N GLU A 72 -0.24 -1.36 6.34
CA GLU A 72 -0.34 -1.15 7.80
C GLU A 72 0.77 -1.89 8.54
N GLU A 73 0.99 -3.16 8.21
CA GLU A 73 2.04 -3.99 8.83
C GLU A 73 3.46 -3.50 8.51
N TYR A 74 3.66 -2.98 7.30
CA TYR A 74 4.95 -2.39 6.93
C TYR A 74 5.19 -1.06 7.64
N GLU A 75 4.16 -0.24 7.81
CA GLU A 75 4.22 1.03 8.53
C GLU A 75 4.55 0.79 10.01
N GLU A 76 3.86 -0.15 10.66
CA GLU A 76 4.15 -0.57 12.04
C GLU A 76 5.60 -1.07 12.18
N ALA A 77 6.08 -1.90 11.25
CA ALA A 77 7.45 -2.39 11.27
C ALA A 77 8.50 -1.26 11.10
N MET A 78 8.18 -0.22 10.32
CA MET A 78 9.04 0.96 10.16
C MET A 78 9.02 1.85 11.40
N GLN A 79 7.86 2.01 12.05
CA GLN A 79 7.70 2.73 13.31
C GLN A 79 8.53 2.08 14.42
N ASP A 80 8.40 0.76 14.59
CA ASP A 80 9.17 -0.01 15.56
C ASP A 80 10.67 0.09 15.29
N LYS A 81 11.08 0.04 14.02
CA LYS A 81 12.48 0.21 13.67
C LYS A 81 12.99 1.60 14.02
N ALA A 82 12.24 2.67 13.71
CA ALA A 82 12.62 4.04 14.04
C ALA A 82 12.72 4.26 15.56
N GLU A 83 11.79 3.72 16.33
CA GLU A 83 11.83 3.74 17.79
C GLU A 83 13.10 3.06 18.33
N ASN A 84 13.42 1.86 17.84
CA ASN A 84 14.61 1.12 18.26
C ASN A 84 15.92 1.87 17.93
N GLU A 85 16.01 2.52 16.76
CA GLU A 85 17.18 3.30 16.37
C GLU A 85 17.35 4.54 17.25
N ILE A 86 16.27 5.25 17.60
CA ILE A 86 16.33 6.36 18.55
C ILE A 86 16.75 5.88 19.93
N GLN A 87 16.18 4.80 20.44
CA GLN A 87 16.54 4.27 21.76
C GLN A 87 18.02 3.88 21.80
N THR A 88 18.51 3.24 20.74
CA THR A 88 19.93 2.89 20.61
C THR A 88 20.80 4.15 20.59
N PHE A 89 20.41 5.16 19.81
CA PHE A 89 21.09 6.45 19.77
C PHE A 89 21.13 7.15 21.14
N LEU A 90 20.02 7.17 21.88
CA LEU A 90 19.96 7.80 23.20
C LEU A 90 20.83 7.08 24.22
N LEU A 91 20.89 5.75 24.16
CA LEU A 91 21.78 4.96 25.02
C LEU A 91 23.24 5.28 24.72
N GLU A 92 23.65 5.24 23.45
CA GLU A 92 25.01 5.59 23.01
C GLU A 92 25.38 7.03 23.41
N TYR A 93 24.47 7.98 23.17
CA TYR A 93 24.65 9.38 23.55
C TYR A 93 24.79 9.56 25.07
N SER A 94 23.98 8.84 25.86
CA SER A 94 24.08 8.86 27.33
C SER A 94 25.39 8.27 27.85
N GLU A 95 25.94 7.26 27.15
CA GLU A 95 27.21 6.64 27.50
C GLU A 95 28.39 7.57 27.20
N LEU A 96 28.35 8.29 26.07
CA LEU A 96 29.34 9.31 25.73
C LEU A 96 29.33 10.50 26.71
N LEU A 97 28.16 10.83 27.26
CA LEU A 97 28.00 11.91 28.24
C LEU A 97 28.40 11.54 29.66
N LYS A 98 28.51 10.24 30.00
CA LYS A 98 29.00 9.85 31.32
C LYS A 98 30.42 10.39 31.43
N PRO A 99 30.66 11.40 32.29
CA PRO A 99 32.02 11.88 32.48
C PRO A 99 32.83 10.67 32.89
N ALA A 100 34.03 10.52 32.32
CA ALA A 100 35.03 9.60 32.84
C ALA A 100 35.34 10.08 34.26
N VAL A 101 34.48 9.73 35.22
CA VAL A 101 34.74 9.88 36.63
C VAL A 101 35.97 9.01 36.79
N PRO A 102 37.17 9.61 36.97
CA PRO A 102 38.34 8.79 37.20
C PRO A 102 37.97 7.94 38.40
N ASP A 103 38.10 6.62 38.26
CA ASP A 103 38.02 5.65 39.34
C ASP A 103 39.05 6.09 40.38
N THR A 104 38.66 7.08 41.18
CA THR A 104 39.39 7.52 42.34
C THR A 104 38.99 6.44 43.32
N GLU A 105 39.72 5.34 43.25
CA GLU A 105 39.76 4.31 44.25
C GLU A 105 39.92 5.03 45.58
N GLU A 106 38.81 5.30 46.27
CA GLU A 106 38.79 5.64 47.68
C GLU A 106 39.18 4.39 48.46
N GLU A 107 40.41 3.91 48.23
CA GLU A 107 41.15 3.18 49.23
C GLU A 107 41.85 4.23 50.10
N SER A 108 41.07 4.93 50.91
CA SER A 108 41.63 5.78 51.97
C SER A 108 41.23 5.22 53.34
N PRO A 109 42.13 4.46 53.99
CA PRO A 109 41.98 4.10 55.39
C PRO A 109 42.10 5.35 56.25
N LEU A 110 41.24 5.46 57.26
CA LEU A 110 41.26 6.48 58.32
C LEU A 110 42.69 6.78 58.80
N PRO A 111 43.04 8.08 58.93
CA PRO A 111 43.47 8.51 60.24
C PRO A 111 42.87 9.86 60.66
N GLU A 112 42.43 9.88 61.91
CA GLU A 112 42.21 11.10 62.68
C GLU A 112 43.46 12.00 62.71
N ASN A 113 43.17 13.30 62.80
CA ASN A 113 43.93 14.35 63.48
C ASN A 113 44.86 15.25 62.65
N GLY A 114 44.38 16.48 62.44
CA GLY A 114 45.08 17.66 62.94
C GLY A 114 45.85 18.53 61.94
N SER A 115 45.44 19.81 61.91
CA SER A 115 46.25 21.00 61.68
C SER A 115 46.13 21.71 60.33
N GLU A 116 45.82 22.99 60.48
CA GLU A 116 45.72 24.07 59.51
C GLU A 116 46.99 24.25 58.67
N ALA A 117 46.82 24.44 57.36
CA ALA A 117 47.75 25.23 56.53
C ALA A 117 47.04 25.67 55.25
N GLU A 118 46.92 26.99 55.11
CA GLU A 118 46.56 27.69 53.88
C GLU A 118 47.62 27.47 52.79
N GLY A 119 47.18 27.42 51.51
CA GLY A 119 48.02 27.88 50.39
C GLY A 119 48.07 27.01 49.14
N GLY A 120 47.16 27.27 48.18
CA GLY A 120 47.32 27.03 46.73
C GLY A 120 47.43 25.56 46.26
N PRO A 121 47.23 25.24 44.96
CA PRO A 121 47.30 26.11 43.80
C PRO A 121 45.97 26.28 43.06
N SER A 122 45.84 27.42 42.41
CA SER A 122 44.87 27.69 41.34
C SER A 122 45.18 26.76 40.16
N GLY A 123 44.69 25.53 40.25
CA GLY A 123 44.67 24.58 39.15
C GLY A 123 43.66 25.10 38.14
N SER A 124 44.16 25.63 37.03
CA SER A 124 43.40 25.81 35.79
C SER A 124 42.79 24.45 35.43
N VAL A 125 41.54 24.23 35.86
CA VAL A 125 40.69 23.14 35.40
C VAL A 125 40.57 23.34 33.90
N ILE A 126 41.32 22.56 33.14
CA ILE A 126 41.15 22.45 31.69
C ILE A 126 39.69 21.98 31.54
N PRO A 127 38.82 22.78 30.91
CA PRO A 127 37.45 22.34 30.68
C PRO A 127 37.53 21.04 29.88
N PRO A 128 36.81 19.99 30.31
CA PRO A 128 36.77 18.74 29.57
C PRO A 128 36.37 19.04 28.12
N GLU A 129 36.98 18.32 27.18
CA GLU A 129 36.72 18.42 25.74
C GLU A 129 35.24 18.59 25.43
N PRO A 130 34.89 19.33 24.36
CA PRO A 130 33.52 19.72 24.09
C PRO A 130 32.66 18.45 23.99
N ALA A 131 31.74 18.29 24.95
CA ALA A 131 30.66 17.33 24.85
C ALA A 131 30.02 17.52 23.47
N LEU A 132 30.08 16.48 22.63
CA LEU A 132 29.45 16.47 21.32
C LEU A 132 28.03 16.97 21.49
N LYS A 133 27.70 18.10 20.85
CA LYS A 133 26.36 18.65 21.00
C LYS A 133 25.41 17.82 20.15
N LEU A 134 24.21 17.57 20.66
CA LEU A 134 23.14 16.92 19.90
C LEU A 134 22.86 17.63 18.55
N GLU A 135 23.08 18.94 18.51
CA GLU A 135 23.06 19.81 17.33
C GLU A 135 23.98 19.36 16.19
N ASP A 136 25.11 18.73 16.51
CA ASP A 136 26.11 18.30 15.54
C ASP A 136 25.76 16.92 14.93
N LEU A 137 24.92 16.15 15.62
CA LEU A 137 24.53 14.79 15.22
C LEU A 137 23.18 14.77 14.49
N ILE A 138 22.19 15.52 14.99
CA ILE A 138 20.83 15.55 14.44
C ILE A 138 20.61 16.87 13.70
N GLY A 139 20.60 16.79 12.37
CA GLY A 139 20.41 17.94 11.49
C GLY A 139 19.02 18.56 11.63
N SER A 140 17.99 17.74 11.84
CA SER A 140 16.61 18.17 12.02
C SER A 140 16.41 18.83 13.38
N SER A 141 16.07 20.13 13.38
CA SER A 141 15.70 20.85 14.60
C SER A 141 14.44 20.29 15.25
N GLU A 142 13.54 19.71 14.47
CA GLU A 142 12.27 19.15 14.96
C GLU A 142 12.52 17.84 15.73
N LEU A 143 13.28 16.91 15.12
CA LEU A 143 13.62 15.64 15.75
C LEU A 143 14.43 15.86 17.03
N ARG A 144 15.34 16.84 17.01
CA ARG A 144 16.10 17.25 18.20
C ARG A 144 15.18 17.70 19.33
N ARG A 145 14.23 18.59 19.05
CA ARG A 145 13.27 19.06 20.06
C ARG A 145 12.45 17.90 20.65
N LEU A 146 11.99 16.99 19.80
CA LEU A 146 11.22 15.81 20.24
C LEU A 146 12.04 14.89 21.17
N ILE A 147 13.33 14.75 20.87
CA ILE A 147 14.27 13.98 21.70
C ILE A 147 14.55 14.69 23.04
N GLU A 148 14.85 15.99 23.01
CA GLU A 148 15.14 16.79 24.21
C GLU A 148 13.94 16.87 25.17
N ASP A 149 12.73 16.96 24.63
CA ASP A 149 11.49 17.02 25.40
C ASP A 149 10.97 15.63 25.82
N GLU A 150 11.62 14.54 25.40
CA GLU A 150 11.14 13.15 25.59
C GLU A 150 9.70 12.92 25.06
N THR A 151 9.32 13.63 23.99
CA THR A 151 7.96 13.61 23.40
C THR A 151 7.89 12.83 22.09
N PHE A 152 8.90 12.00 21.80
CA PHE A 152 8.93 11.20 20.59
C PHE A 152 7.80 10.14 20.59
N ASP A 153 6.83 10.35 19.71
CA ASP A 153 5.82 9.35 19.33
C ASP A 153 6.20 8.66 18.02
N LYS A 154 6.33 7.33 18.04
CA LYS A 154 6.70 6.55 16.86
C LYS A 154 5.64 6.60 15.76
N GLU A 155 4.35 6.68 16.10
CA GLU A 155 3.27 6.67 15.11
C GLU A 155 3.32 7.94 14.26
N GLU A 156 3.64 9.08 14.89
CA GLU A 156 3.65 10.38 14.23
C GLU A 156 5.02 10.78 13.67
N HIS A 157 6.12 10.36 14.30
CA HIS A 157 7.44 10.95 14.06
C HIS A 157 8.46 10.01 13.40
N TRP A 158 8.14 8.73 13.14
CA TRP A 158 9.09 7.77 12.55
C TRP A 158 9.69 8.25 11.22
N LEU A 159 8.93 9.01 10.41
CA LEU A 159 9.40 9.57 9.14
C LEU A 159 10.51 10.60 9.31
N LEU A 160 10.54 11.34 10.42
CA LEU A 160 11.61 12.29 10.73
C LEU A 160 12.93 11.53 10.95
N VAL A 161 12.86 10.40 11.63
CA VAL A 161 14.00 9.49 11.87
C VAL A 161 14.50 8.91 10.57
N ALA A 162 13.60 8.37 9.75
CA ALA A 162 13.96 7.72 8.50
C ALA A 162 14.64 8.64 7.49
N LYS A 163 14.40 9.96 7.58
CA LYS A 163 15.00 10.98 6.72
C LYS A 163 16.23 11.65 7.30
N GLU A 164 16.46 11.52 8.60
CA GLU A 164 17.60 12.16 9.23
C GLU A 164 18.90 11.53 8.72
N SER A 165 19.85 12.40 8.39
CA SER A 165 21.12 12.04 7.77
C SER A 165 21.92 11.03 8.61
N TYR A 166 21.85 11.17 9.94
CA TYR A 166 22.48 10.27 10.89
C TYR A 166 21.97 8.82 10.77
N PHE A 167 20.68 8.63 10.53
CA PHE A 167 20.07 7.29 10.41
C PHE A 167 19.99 6.78 8.96
N ALA A 168 20.51 7.51 7.98
CA ALA A 168 20.37 7.18 6.56
C ALA A 168 20.89 5.77 6.22
N ASP A 169 21.93 5.29 6.91
CA ASP A 169 22.50 3.96 6.73
C ASP A 169 21.55 2.83 7.17
N GLN A 170 20.62 3.11 8.08
CA GLN A 170 19.61 2.16 8.54
C GLN A 170 18.37 2.15 7.66
N PHE A 171 18.06 3.27 7.00
CA PHE A 171 16.90 3.45 6.15
C PHE A 171 17.24 3.49 4.65
N THR A 172 18.28 2.76 4.25
CA THR A 172 18.63 2.59 2.84
C THR A 172 17.52 1.89 2.04
N ALA A 173 17.44 2.17 0.74
CA ALA A 173 16.44 1.59 -0.16
C ALA A 173 16.35 0.06 -0.04
N ARG A 174 17.52 -0.58 0.03
CA ARG A 174 17.65 -2.03 0.15
C ARG A 174 17.16 -2.56 1.49
N LYS A 175 17.53 -1.93 2.62
CA LYS A 175 17.07 -2.35 3.95
C LYS A 175 15.55 -2.20 4.09
N ASN A 176 14.99 -1.13 3.53
CA ASN A 176 13.54 -0.90 3.53
C ASN A 176 12.81 -1.93 2.66
N GLY A 177 13.35 -2.26 1.48
CA GLY A 177 12.81 -3.33 0.64
C GLY A 177 12.95 -4.74 1.24
N GLU A 178 14.04 -5.00 1.97
CA GLU A 178 14.21 -6.23 2.76
C GLU A 178 13.14 -6.34 3.85
N LEU A 179 12.90 -5.26 4.60
CA LEU A 179 11.86 -5.21 5.61
C LEU A 179 10.46 -5.43 5.02
N LEU A 180 10.12 -4.71 3.94
CA LEU A 180 8.84 -4.88 3.24
C LEU A 180 8.64 -6.33 2.79
N TYR A 181 9.66 -6.92 2.17
CA TYR A 181 9.61 -8.30 1.70
C TYR A 181 9.37 -9.29 2.84
N ASP A 182 10.06 -9.11 3.97
CA ASP A 182 9.96 -10.01 5.12
C ASP A 182 8.60 -9.87 5.83
N VAL A 183 8.07 -8.64 5.95
CA VAL A 183 6.72 -8.36 6.47
C VAL A 183 5.65 -9.06 5.62
N ILE A 184 5.66 -8.88 4.29
CA ILE A 184 4.67 -9.53 3.41
C ILE A 184 4.74 -11.05 3.53
N ARG A 185 5.95 -11.60 3.64
CA ARG A 185 6.14 -13.05 3.76
C ARG A 185 5.65 -13.59 5.10
N ARG A 186 5.90 -12.87 6.20
CA ARG A 186 5.44 -13.21 7.55
C ARG A 186 3.91 -13.14 7.62
N GLU A 187 3.33 -12.08 7.07
CA GLU A 187 1.89 -11.81 7.11
C GLU A 187 1.10 -12.44 5.96
N ALA A 188 1.72 -13.30 5.15
CA ALA A 188 1.08 -13.92 3.99
C ALA A 188 -0.22 -14.67 4.36
N GLY A 189 -0.25 -15.32 5.52
CA GLY A 189 -1.46 -16.00 6.02
C GLY A 189 -2.58 -15.05 6.44
N LYS A 190 -2.23 -13.89 7.02
CA LYS A 190 -3.20 -12.84 7.36
C LYS A 190 -3.79 -12.23 6.10
N VAL A 191 -2.95 -11.95 5.11
CA VAL A 191 -3.35 -11.46 3.78
C VAL A 191 -4.28 -12.44 3.08
N GLU A 192 -3.97 -13.75 3.10
CA GLU A 192 -4.85 -14.80 2.57
C GLU A 192 -6.21 -14.79 3.27
N ALA A 193 -6.24 -14.76 4.61
CA ALA A 193 -7.48 -14.79 5.39
C ALA A 193 -8.38 -13.58 5.10
N VAL A 194 -7.80 -12.38 5.09
CA VAL A 194 -8.51 -11.13 4.80
C VAL A 194 -9.03 -11.09 3.36
N ALA A 195 -8.24 -11.58 2.39
CA ALA A 195 -8.68 -11.68 1.00
C ALA A 195 -9.85 -12.67 0.84
N ARG A 196 -9.83 -13.79 1.57
CA ARG A 196 -10.97 -14.72 1.59
C ARG A 196 -12.21 -14.13 2.23
N GLU A 197 -12.07 -13.46 3.37
CA GLU A 197 -13.18 -12.79 4.04
C GLU A 197 -13.84 -11.75 3.12
N ALA A 198 -13.04 -10.96 2.40
CA ALA A 198 -13.54 -10.01 1.41
C ALA A 198 -14.27 -10.70 0.25
N ILE A 199 -13.80 -11.85 -0.22
CA ILE A 199 -14.49 -12.64 -1.26
C ILE A 199 -15.83 -13.18 -0.75
N GLU A 200 -15.83 -13.76 0.45
CA GLU A 200 -17.01 -14.33 1.09
C GLU A 200 -18.08 -13.26 1.34
N ALA A 201 -17.68 -12.09 1.88
CA ALA A 201 -18.57 -10.96 2.12
C ALA A 201 -19.28 -10.46 0.85
N ASN A 202 -18.68 -10.67 -0.32
CA ASN A 202 -19.26 -10.28 -1.60
C ASN A 202 -19.84 -11.45 -2.42
N ASN A 203 -20.01 -12.64 -1.84
CA ASN A 203 -20.50 -13.85 -2.52
C ASN A 203 -19.65 -14.24 -3.76
N GLY A 204 -18.34 -14.02 -3.71
CA GLY A 204 -17.42 -14.39 -4.78
C GLY A 204 -17.01 -15.85 -4.76
N LYS A 205 -16.35 -16.30 -5.82
CA LYS A 205 -15.67 -17.60 -5.85
C LYS A 205 -14.23 -17.45 -5.37
N ALA A 206 -13.79 -18.37 -4.51
CA ALA A 206 -12.38 -18.51 -4.15
C ALA A 206 -11.54 -18.79 -5.41
N GLY A 207 -10.31 -18.28 -5.43
CA GLY A 207 -9.45 -18.35 -6.62
C GLY A 207 -8.86 -16.99 -7.00
N GLY A 208 -7.89 -16.56 -6.21
CA GLY A 208 -7.01 -15.44 -6.52
C GLY A 208 -5.58 -15.71 -6.10
N SER A 209 -4.67 -14.88 -6.59
CA SER A 209 -3.30 -14.86 -6.10
C SER A 209 -2.64 -13.50 -6.24
N LEU A 210 -1.74 -13.19 -5.32
CA LEU A 210 -0.93 -11.99 -5.27
C LEU A 210 0.53 -12.38 -5.39
N THR A 211 1.24 -11.89 -6.40
CA THR A 211 2.68 -12.13 -6.56
C THR A 211 3.49 -10.88 -6.24
N PHE A 212 4.56 -11.02 -5.46
CA PHE A 212 5.46 -9.95 -5.06
C PHE A 212 6.91 -10.45 -4.90
N PRO A 213 7.94 -9.66 -5.23
CA PRO A 213 7.89 -8.47 -6.09
C PRO A 213 7.63 -8.83 -7.56
N LEU A 214 7.36 -7.83 -8.41
CA LEU A 214 7.17 -8.00 -9.85
C LEU A 214 8.26 -7.24 -10.61
N GLU A 215 8.98 -7.92 -11.49
CA GLU A 215 10.03 -7.32 -12.34
C GLU A 215 11.14 -6.60 -11.54
N GLY A 216 11.38 -7.01 -10.30
CA GLY A 216 12.37 -6.38 -9.41
C GLY A 216 11.91 -5.04 -8.81
N GLU A 217 10.66 -4.66 -9.04
CA GLU A 217 10.04 -3.45 -8.49
C GLU A 217 9.07 -3.80 -7.36
N PRO A 218 8.78 -2.86 -6.43
CA PRO A 218 7.83 -3.05 -5.33
C PRO A 218 6.38 -2.98 -5.84
N LYS A 219 6.06 -3.87 -6.79
CA LYS A 219 4.77 -4.00 -7.46
C LYS A 219 4.17 -5.37 -7.15
N PHE A 220 2.86 -5.38 -7.01
CA PHE A 220 2.09 -6.62 -6.86
C PHE A 220 1.50 -7.04 -8.21
N LEU A 221 1.54 -8.33 -8.54
CA LEU A 221 0.76 -8.88 -9.64
C LEU A 221 -0.43 -9.64 -9.09
N LEU A 222 -1.63 -9.10 -9.31
CA LEU A 222 -2.87 -9.77 -8.98
C LEU A 222 -3.28 -10.71 -10.13
N LYS A 223 -3.26 -12.01 -9.88
CA LYS A 223 -3.92 -12.99 -10.75
C LYS A 223 -5.20 -13.45 -10.07
N ALA A 224 -6.26 -12.68 -10.26
CA ALA A 224 -7.60 -13.21 -10.09
C ALA A 224 -7.92 -14.16 -11.25
N THR A 225 -9.01 -14.94 -11.12
CA THR A 225 -9.53 -15.81 -12.19
C THR A 225 -9.79 -15.07 -13.53
N ARG A 226 -9.62 -13.74 -13.56
CA ARG A 226 -9.26 -12.95 -14.75
C ARG A 226 -8.10 -11.99 -14.45
N THR A 227 -7.10 -11.94 -15.32
CA THR A 227 -5.98 -10.99 -15.29
C THR A 227 -6.47 -9.54 -15.34
N MET A 228 -6.10 -8.75 -14.33
CA MET A 228 -6.18 -7.28 -14.33
C MET A 228 -4.78 -6.69 -14.54
N LYS A 229 -4.66 -5.58 -15.27
CA LYS A 229 -3.42 -4.79 -15.34
C LYS A 229 -3.45 -3.78 -14.20
N LEU A 230 -2.37 -3.72 -13.42
CA LEU A 230 -2.30 -2.94 -12.18
C LEU A 230 -2.21 -1.41 -12.38
N ASP A 231 -2.06 -0.93 -13.62
CA ASP A 231 -1.89 0.49 -13.93
C ASP A 231 -3.08 1.37 -13.49
N SER A 232 -4.21 0.78 -13.06
CA SER A 232 -5.40 1.49 -12.57
C SER A 232 -5.61 1.43 -11.06
N ILE A 233 -4.84 0.64 -10.30
CA ILE A 233 -4.89 0.66 -8.84
C ILE A 233 -3.82 1.67 -8.39
N GLY A 234 -4.13 2.95 -8.61
CA GLY A 234 -3.31 4.02 -8.09
C GLY A 234 -3.22 3.88 -6.57
N PHE A 235 -2.00 3.83 -6.05
CA PHE A 235 -1.69 4.11 -4.64
C PHE A 235 -1.97 5.61 -4.34
N GLU A 236 -3.14 6.12 -4.71
CA GLU A 236 -3.52 7.53 -4.61
C GLU A 236 -4.14 7.90 -3.26
N LYS A 237 -4.45 6.93 -2.40
CA LYS A 237 -4.56 7.24 -0.98
C LYS A 237 -3.15 7.38 -0.44
N ASP A 238 -2.63 8.60 -0.60
CA ASP A 238 -1.45 9.09 0.08
C ASP A 238 -1.44 8.56 1.51
N ILE A 239 -0.25 8.20 1.98
CA ILE A 239 -0.08 7.85 3.37
C ILE A 239 -0.40 9.11 4.15
N ILE A 240 -1.59 9.14 4.74
CA ILE A 240 -2.02 10.17 5.68
C ILE A 240 -1.32 9.83 7.00
N THR A 241 0.01 9.82 6.99
CA THR A 241 0.79 10.05 8.19
C THR A 241 0.45 11.48 8.60
N GLY A 242 -0.10 11.62 9.81
CA GLY A 242 -0.44 12.91 10.40
C GLY A 242 0.69 13.89 10.14
N ALA A 243 0.34 15.03 9.55
CA ALA A 243 1.27 16.01 9.05
C ALA A 243 2.03 16.69 10.21
N ALA A 244 3.09 16.07 10.70
CA ALA A 244 4.09 16.78 11.48
C ALA A 244 5.00 17.64 10.57
N ALA A 245 5.27 17.22 9.32
CA ALA A 245 6.28 17.92 8.50
C ALA A 245 6.05 17.93 6.97
N GLY A 246 4.85 17.60 6.46
CA GLY A 246 4.58 17.63 5.00
C GLY A 246 5.37 16.60 4.18
N ILE A 247 5.86 15.56 4.83
CA ILE A 247 6.70 14.51 4.26
C ILE A 247 5.81 13.38 3.73
N SER A 248 5.97 13.01 2.46
CA SER A 248 5.25 11.89 1.87
C SER A 248 6.04 10.60 2.04
N SER A 249 5.36 9.49 2.35
CA SER A 249 5.96 8.15 2.34
C SER A 249 6.56 7.73 1.00
N LYS A 250 6.19 8.41 -0.09
CA LYS A 250 6.81 8.26 -1.42
C LYS A 250 8.29 8.61 -1.42
N GLU A 251 8.77 9.33 -0.39
CA GLU A 251 10.15 9.76 -0.27
C GLU A 251 11.05 8.71 0.40
N VAL A 252 10.49 7.66 1.01
CA VAL A 252 11.30 6.56 1.56
C VAL A 252 11.63 5.61 0.41
N PRO A 253 12.90 5.52 -0.02
CA PRO A 253 13.25 4.67 -1.14
C PRO A 253 13.07 3.20 -0.73
N ILE A 254 12.58 2.38 -1.66
CA ILE A 254 12.36 0.95 -1.47
C ILE A 254 12.93 0.22 -2.69
N ASP A 255 13.87 -0.69 -2.43
CA ASP A 255 14.49 -1.53 -3.45
C ASP A 255 14.31 -3.01 -3.11
N VAL A 256 13.57 -3.71 -3.97
CA VAL A 256 13.29 -5.15 -3.87
C VAL A 256 13.88 -5.93 -5.05
N SER A 257 14.74 -5.32 -5.85
CA SER A 257 15.30 -5.89 -7.07
C SER A 257 16.08 -7.20 -6.84
N GLY A 258 16.67 -7.36 -5.66
CA GLY A 258 17.39 -8.58 -5.26
C GLY A 258 16.53 -9.70 -4.68
N LYS A 259 15.21 -9.51 -4.54
CA LYS A 259 14.33 -10.49 -3.87
C LYS A 259 13.59 -11.37 -4.89
N PRO A 260 13.49 -12.69 -4.65
CA PRO A 260 12.76 -13.58 -5.56
C PRO A 260 11.25 -13.35 -5.44
N PRO A 261 10.49 -13.44 -6.55
CA PRO A 261 9.03 -13.36 -6.50
C PRO A 261 8.43 -14.57 -5.76
N PHE A 262 7.42 -14.32 -4.92
CA PHE A 262 6.58 -15.34 -4.33
C PHE A 262 5.10 -15.01 -4.52
N THR A 263 4.26 -16.03 -4.43
CA THR A 263 2.82 -15.91 -4.69
C THR A 263 2.02 -16.37 -3.48
N ILE A 264 1.13 -15.51 -3.00
CA ILE A 264 0.12 -15.81 -1.98
C ILE A 264 -1.15 -16.22 -2.73
N TYR A 265 -1.74 -17.35 -2.36
CA TYR A 265 -2.96 -17.89 -2.99
C TYR A 265 -4.12 -17.83 -2.00
N TRP A 266 -5.34 -17.58 -2.49
CA TRP A 266 -6.55 -17.63 -1.67
C TRP A 266 -7.76 -18.21 -2.41
#